data_AF-A0A7V9ZUU6-F1
#
_entry.id   AF-A0A7V9ZUU6-F1
#
_cell.length_a   1.000
_cell.length_b   1.000
_cell.length_c   1.000
_cell.angle_alpha   90.00
_cell.angle_beta   90.00
_cell.angle_gamma   90.00
#
_symmetry.space_group_name_H-M   'P 1'
#
loop_
_entity.id
_entity.type
_entity.pdbx_description
1 polymer ?
#
loop_
_entity_poly.entity_id
_entity_poly.type
_entity_poly.pdbx_seq_one_letter_code
_entity_poly.pdbx_strand_id
1 'polypeptide(L)'
;MSLAYLKEAIENGDSEKLIRYVRLHFGDGNEEKGAKEIDKAWIEALKPLLEVPPTKREFILQTLAEQDAATLAHLFFHLHFYFVQRSGEWIHDGNL
;
A
#
# COMPACT_ATOMS: atom_id res chain seq x y z
N MET A 1 14.85 6.81 -6.72
CA MET A 1 14.80 5.92 -7.91
C MET A 1 13.99 6.59 -9.00
N SER A 2 14.34 6.39 -10.27
CA SER A 2 13.68 7.03 -11.41
C SER A 2 12.53 6.18 -11.97
N LEU A 3 11.59 6.81 -12.68
CA LEU A 3 10.52 6.12 -13.40
C LEU A 3 11.07 5.10 -14.43
N ALA A 4 12.18 5.44 -15.09
CA ALA A 4 12.84 4.55 -16.04
C ALA A 4 13.32 3.24 -15.39
N TYR A 5 13.86 3.31 -14.17
CA TYR A 5 14.31 2.15 -13.40
C TYR A 5 13.18 1.15 -13.11
N LEU A 6 11.96 1.65 -12.85
CA LEU A 6 10.79 0.82 -12.58
C LEU A 6 10.19 0.23 -13.85
N LYS A 7 10.19 0.97 -14.96
CA LYS A 7 9.75 0.46 -16.26
C LYS A 7 10.61 -0.73 -16.71
N GLU A 8 11.93 -0.59 -16.60
CA GLU A 8 12.87 -1.68 -16.87
C GLU A 8 12.62 -2.90 -15.98
N ALA A 9 12.31 -2.69 -14.69
CA ALA A 9 11.98 -3.78 -13.78
C ALA A 9 10.74 -4.56 -14.23
N ILE A 10 9.70 -3.86 -14.68
CA ILE A 10 8.47 -4.46 -15.23
C ILE A 10 8.78 -5.24 -16.51
N GLU A 11 9.53 -4.65 -17.45
CA GLU A 11 9.90 -5.27 -18.72
C GLU A 11 10.68 -6.58 -18.52
N ASN A 12 11.52 -6.63 -17.48
CA ASN A 12 12.33 -7.80 -17.15
C ASN A 12 11.66 -8.77 -16.16
N GLY A 13 10.44 -8.49 -15.69
CA GLY A 13 9.76 -9.31 -14.67
C GLY A 13 10.45 -9.31 -13.30
N ASP A 14 11.28 -8.31 -13.02
CA ASP A 14 12.09 -8.19 -11.81
C ASP A 14 11.23 -7.73 -10.62
N SER A 15 10.53 -8.70 -10.03
CA SER A 15 9.64 -8.47 -8.90
C SER A 15 10.38 -8.02 -7.64
N GLU A 16 11.63 -8.45 -7.45
CA GLU A 16 12.43 -8.05 -6.30
C GLU A 16 12.74 -6.55 -6.33
N LYS A 17 13.11 -6.03 -7.50
CA LYS A 17 13.38 -4.60 -7.72
C LYS A 17 12.14 -3.73 -7.46
N LEU A 18 10.96 -4.20 -7.86
CA LEU A 18 9.69 -3.53 -7.60
C LEU A 18 9.33 -3.54 -6.09
N ILE A 19 9.46 -4.70 -5.43
CA ILE A 19 9.23 -4.83 -3.99
C ILE A 19 10.20 -3.93 -3.21
N ARG A 20 11.48 -3.92 -3.60
CA ARG A 20 12.50 -3.06 -3.01
C ARG A 20 12.16 -1.58 -3.14
N TYR A 21 11.67 -1.16 -4.31
CA TYR A 21 11.19 0.21 -4.49
C TYR A 21 10.08 0.57 -3.50
N VAL A 22 9.09 -0.30 -3.35
CA VAL A 22 7.97 -0.08 -2.42
C VAL A 22 8.46 0.03 -0.97
N ARG A 23 9.36 -0.86 -0.53
CA ARG A 23 9.97 -0.78 0.81
C ARG A 23 10.76 0.51 1.02
N LEU A 24 11.57 0.91 0.04
CA LEU A 24 12.31 2.17 0.14
C LEU A 24 11.39 3.39 0.17
N HIS A 25 10.25 3.34 -0.55
CA HIS A 25 9.27 4.41 -0.55
C HIS A 25 8.60 4.59 0.80
N PHE A 26 8.05 3.51 1.38
CA PHE A 26 7.43 3.55 2.71
C PHE A 26 8.42 3.65 3.86
N GLY A 27 9.70 3.36 3.63
CA GLY A 27 10.74 3.33 4.65
C GLY A 27 11.61 4.59 4.71
N ASP A 28 11.24 5.65 3.98
CA ASP A 28 12.06 6.86 3.80
C ASP A 28 13.53 6.54 3.45
N GLY A 29 13.72 5.67 2.46
CA GLY A 29 15.04 5.20 2.02
C GLY A 29 15.64 4.05 2.84
N ASN A 30 14.94 3.53 3.85
CA ASN A 30 15.37 2.37 4.64
C ASN A 30 14.43 1.17 4.42
N GLU A 31 14.93 0.11 3.78
CA GLU A 31 14.14 -1.08 3.44
C GLU A 31 13.55 -1.81 4.64
N GLU A 32 14.30 -1.92 5.75
CA GLU A 32 13.83 -2.60 6.95
C GLU A 32 12.70 -1.83 7.62
N LYS A 33 12.82 -0.50 7.67
CA LYS A 33 11.73 0.37 8.14
C LYS A 33 10.51 0.25 7.24
N GLY A 34 10.70 0.29 5.93
CA GLY A 34 9.59 0.16 4.98
C GLY A 34 8.87 -1.18 5.04
N ALA A 35 9.60 -2.27 5.28
CA ALA A 35 8.99 -3.57 5.55
C ALA A 35 8.09 -3.53 6.80
N LYS A 36 8.57 -2.90 7.89
CA LYS A 36 7.78 -2.72 9.12
C LYS A 36 6.55 -1.83 8.89
N GLU A 37 6.66 -0.76 8.12
CA GLU A 37 5.50 0.10 7.76
C GLU A 37 4.46 -0.68 6.96
N ILE A 38 4.91 -1.52 6.02
CA ILE A 38 4.00 -2.39 5.27
C ILE A 38 3.28 -3.38 6.21
N ASP A 39 4.02 -4.01 7.12
CA ASP A 39 3.46 -4.96 8.08
C ASP A 39 2.42 -4.28 9.02
N LYS A 40 2.69 -3.04 9.46
CA LYS A 40 1.75 -2.25 10.27
C LYS A 40 0.41 -2.07 9.56
N ALA A 41 0.42 -1.70 8.27
CA ALA A 41 -0.82 -1.53 7.51
C ALA A 41 -1.66 -2.81 7.46
N TRP A 42 -1.02 -3.96 7.24
CA TRP A 42 -1.70 -5.26 7.23
C TRP A 42 -2.27 -5.63 8.60
N ILE A 43 -1.51 -5.39 9.68
CA ILE A 43 -1.96 -5.63 11.05
C ILE A 43 -3.18 -4.76 11.37
N GLU A 44 -3.14 -3.47 11.08
CA GLU A 44 -4.27 -2.56 11.35
C GLU A 44 -5.50 -2.87 10.48
N ALA A 45 -5.32 -3.31 9.24
CA ALA A 45 -6.42 -3.75 8.38
C ALA A 45 -7.07 -5.04 8.88
N LEU A 46 -6.29 -5.94 9.49
CA LEU A 46 -6.80 -7.21 10.01
C LEU A 46 -7.65 -7.04 11.28
N LYS A 47 -7.27 -6.13 12.19
CA LYS A 47 -7.99 -5.89 13.45
C LYS A 47 -9.52 -5.77 13.30
N PRO A 48 -10.07 -4.88 12.44
CA PRO A 48 -11.52 -4.77 12.28
C PRO A 48 -12.12 -6.05 11.69
N LEU A 49 -11.41 -6.82 10.86
CA LEU A 49 -11.94 -8.05 10.27
C LEU A 49 -12.12 -9.17 11.31
N LEU A 50 -11.38 -9.14 12.43
CA LEU A 50 -11.55 -10.11 13.52
C LEU A 50 -12.90 -9.97 14.23
N GLU A 51 -13.52 -8.80 14.18
CA GLU A 51 -14.83 -8.53 14.78
C GLU A 51 -15.99 -8.79 13.80
N VAL A 52 -15.68 -9.15 12.55
CA VAL A 52 -16.65 -9.42 11.47
C VAL A 52 -17.72 -8.32 11.34
N PRO A 53 -17.33 -7.03 11.21
CA PRO A 53 -18.28 -5.95 11.14
C PRO A 53 -19.12 -6.05 9.85
N PRO A 54 -20.36 -5.53 9.87
CA PRO A 54 -21.17 -5.43 8.66
C PRO A 54 -20.41 -4.60 7.62
N THR A 55 -19.94 -5.28 6.58
CA THR A 55 -19.18 -4.67 5.49
C THR A 55 -20.11 -4.33 4.34
N LYS A 56 -19.95 -3.14 3.75
CA LYS A 56 -20.70 -2.71 2.57
C LYS A 56 -20.21 -3.45 1.32
N ARG A 57 -20.52 -4.74 1.22
CA ARG A 57 -20.04 -5.63 0.15
C ARG A 57 -20.40 -5.11 -1.25
N GLU A 58 -21.60 -4.57 -1.42
CA GLU A 58 -22.06 -4.00 -2.70
C GLU A 58 -21.15 -2.87 -3.16
N PHE A 59 -20.79 -1.95 -2.26
CA PHE A 59 -19.86 -0.85 -2.56
C PHE A 59 -18.49 -1.37 -3.01
N ILE A 60 -17.96 -2.41 -2.36
CA ILE A 60 -16.66 -3.01 -2.74
C ILE A 60 -16.73 -3.59 -4.15
N LEU A 61 -17.75 -4.41 -4.44
CA LEU A 61 -17.88 -5.07 -5.73
C LEU A 61 -18.12 -4.07 -6.86
N GLN A 62 -18.93 -3.04 -6.59
CA GLN A 62 -19.17 -1.96 -7.56
C GLN A 62 -17.88 -1.18 -7.85
N THR A 63 -17.11 -0.83 -6.82
CA THR A 63 -15.82 -0.14 -6.99
C THR A 63 -14.87 -0.94 -7.86
N LEU A 64 -14.78 -2.26 -7.65
CA LEU A 64 -13.93 -3.15 -8.46
C LEU A 64 -14.42 -3.31 -9.91
N ALA A 65 -15.73 -3.21 -10.15
CA ALA A 65 -16.32 -3.37 -11.47
C ALA A 65 -16.28 -2.09 -12.33
N GLU A 66 -16.41 -0.93 -11.69
CA GLU A 66 -16.64 0.34 -12.40
C GLU A 66 -15.38 1.21 -12.53
N GLN A 67 -14.39 1.05 -11.67
CA GLN A 67 -13.20 1.90 -11.66
C GLN A 67 -12.07 1.32 -12.52
N ASP A 68 -11.29 2.21 -13.14
CA ASP A 68 -10.12 1.81 -13.92
C ASP A 68 -8.96 1.33 -13.02
N ALA A 69 -8.02 0.59 -13.62
CA ALA A 69 -6.90 0.00 -12.90
C ALA A 69 -5.97 1.04 -12.23
N ALA A 70 -5.81 2.24 -12.80
CA ALA A 70 -4.99 3.28 -12.20
C ALA A 70 -5.68 3.83 -10.95
N THR A 71 -6.98 4.10 -11.02
CA THR A 71 -7.79 4.52 -9.88
C THR A 71 -7.75 3.48 -8.76
N LEU A 72 -7.88 2.20 -9.08
CA LEU A 72 -7.78 1.12 -8.09
C LEU A 72 -6.38 1.02 -7.46
N ALA A 73 -5.32 1.21 -8.24
CA ALA A 73 -3.95 1.25 -7.73
C ALA A 73 -3.75 2.42 -6.76
N HIS A 74 -4.24 3.63 -7.11
CA HIS A 74 -4.21 4.77 -6.21
C HIS A 74 -5.00 4.53 -4.93
N LEU A 75 -6.22 3.98 -5.03
CA LEU A 75 -7.03 3.61 -3.87
C LEU A 75 -6.29 2.65 -2.94
N PHE A 76 -5.59 1.64 -3.49
CA PHE A 76 -4.78 0.71 -2.72
C PHE A 76 -3.69 1.44 -1.90
N PHE A 77 -2.94 2.36 -2.52
CA PHE A 77 -1.93 3.15 -1.80
C PHE A 77 -2.57 4.03 -0.72
N HIS A 78 -3.69 4.71 -1.00
CA HIS A 78 -4.38 5.53 0.00
C HIS A 78 -4.89 4.71 1.19
N LEU A 79 -5.45 3.52 0.95
CA LEU A 79 -5.87 2.61 2.01
C LEU A 79 -4.68 2.12 2.84
N HIS A 80 -3.57 1.79 2.19
CA HIS A 80 -2.34 1.41 2.87
C HIS A 80 -1.90 2.51 3.85
N PHE A 81 -1.75 3.74 3.38
CA PHE A 81 -1.37 4.87 4.22
C PHE A 81 -2.37 5.13 5.35
N TYR A 82 -3.68 5.03 5.06
CA TYR A 82 -4.71 5.16 6.09
C TYR A 82 -4.52 4.14 7.23
N PHE A 83 -4.20 2.88 6.91
CA PHE A 83 -3.94 1.86 7.93
C PHE A 83 -2.62 2.05 8.66
N VAL A 84 -1.55 2.50 7.98
CA VAL A 84 -0.29 2.89 8.66
C VAL A 84 -0.56 4.00 9.69
N GLN A 85 -1.27 5.07 9.30
CA GLN A 85 -1.61 6.17 10.22
C GLN A 85 -2.35 5.69 11.47
N ARG A 86 -3.26 4.71 11.31
CA ARG A 86 -4.01 4.13 12.42
C ARG A 86 -3.16 3.31 13.39
N SER A 87 -1.95 2.89 13.01
CA SER A 87 -1.06 2.16 13.91
C SER A 87 -0.42 3.06 14.98
N GLY A 88 -0.61 4.39 14.90
CA GLY A 88 -0.13 5.36 15.88
C GLY A 88 1.36 5.69 15.79
N GLU A 89 2.07 5.10 14.83
CA GLU A 89 3.49 5.33 14.58
C GLU A 89 3.70 5.52 13.08
N TRP A 90 3.84 6.78 12.65
CA TRP A 90 4.13 7.12 11.27
C TRP A 90 5.52 7.77 11.19
N ILE A 91 6.37 7.23 10.32
CA ILE A 91 7.74 7.73 10.13
C ILE A 91 7.86 8.87 9.11
N HIS A 92 6.78 9.23 8.40
CA HIS A 92 6.80 10.34 7.45
C HIS A 92 6.19 11.60 8.07
N ASP A 93 6.93 12.71 8.03
CA ASP A 93 6.49 14.04 8.49
C ASP A 93 5.57 14.77 7.48
N GLY A 94 5.19 14.10 6.38
CA GLY A 94 4.41 14.69 5.29
C GLY A 94 2.92 14.37 5.39
N ASN A 95 2.08 15.40 5.33
CA ASN A 95 0.68 15.21 4.92
C ASN A 95 0.68 14.77 3.45
N LEU A 96 0.00 13.65 3.16
CA LEU A 96 -0.33 13.23 1.81
C LEU A 96 -1.18 14.29 1.09
#